data_AF-A0A927CAU4-F1
#
_entry.id   AF-A0A927CAU4-F1
#
_cell.length_a   1.000
_cell.length_b   1.000
_cell.length_c   1.000
_cell.angle_alpha   90.00
_cell.angle_beta   90.00
_cell.angle_gamma   90.00
#
_symmetry.space_group_name_H-M   'P 1'
#
loop_
_entity.id
_entity.type
_entity.pdbx_description
1 polymer ?
#
loop_
_entity_poly.entity_id
_entity_poly.type
_entity_poly.pdbx_seq_one_letter_code
_entity_poly.pdbx_strand_id
1 'polypeptide(L)'
;MEALSFMAFSMLEWFSLIILSFTMFKIEIRGFRGQIVFTSFLLSLLSYILIVALDLVGYATFLQPPIVFIFYWQMFRIPAFYAGLIMTNGYLAYIFLTSISYIVLQQLGSILVVPDTTISFANQSVTALVALLVAYAIYKYRIGYTFVPYYPNSNIKFTKINTRLLLFTIMGYLALTSFNFLYFLGNYTQFIIIPITVSLVLLQYWVLKKEFSDDH
;
A
#
# COMPACT_ATOMS: atom_id res chain seq x y z
N MET A 1 -19.94 -11.60 16.86
CA MET A 1 -18.71 -10.98 17.40
C MET A 1 -17.66 -10.74 16.32
N GLU A 2 -17.97 -10.95 15.03
CA GLU A 2 -16.99 -10.92 13.92
C GLU A 2 -16.77 -9.54 13.30
N ALA A 3 -17.81 -8.70 13.22
CA ALA A 3 -17.71 -7.40 12.56
C ALA A 3 -16.73 -6.44 13.26
N LEU A 4 -16.76 -6.41 14.59
CA LEU A 4 -15.95 -5.49 15.37
C LEU A 4 -14.47 -5.89 15.36
N SER A 5 -14.18 -7.21 15.39
CA SER A 5 -12.82 -7.73 15.21
C SER A 5 -12.32 -7.50 13.77
N PHE A 6 -13.15 -7.76 12.76
CA PHE A 6 -12.81 -7.51 11.36
C PHE A 6 -12.43 -6.04 11.15
N MET A 7 -13.25 -5.12 11.68
CA MET A 7 -12.97 -3.69 11.62
C MET A 7 -11.70 -3.30 12.37
N ALA A 8 -11.45 -3.85 13.56
CA ALA A 8 -10.24 -3.54 14.31
C ALA A 8 -8.96 -3.99 13.56
N PHE A 9 -8.96 -5.20 12.98
CA PHE A 9 -7.83 -5.72 12.22
C PHE A 9 -7.63 -4.97 10.89
N SER A 10 -8.73 -4.74 10.15
CA SER A 10 -8.70 -3.94 8.92
C SER A 10 -8.22 -2.52 9.19
N MET A 11 -8.66 -1.88 10.27
CA MET A 11 -8.21 -0.54 10.65
C MET A 11 -6.70 -0.52 10.92
N LEU A 12 -6.17 -1.53 11.62
CA LEU A 12 -4.74 -1.65 11.90
C LEU A 12 -3.92 -1.86 10.61
N GLU A 13 -4.42 -2.66 9.68
CA GLU A 13 -3.85 -2.86 8.35
C GLU A 13 -3.81 -1.56 7.53
N TRP A 14 -4.93 -0.86 7.39
CA TRP A 14 -4.98 0.42 6.69
C TRP A 14 -4.09 1.47 7.34
N PHE A 15 -4.08 1.52 8.68
CA PHE A 15 -3.23 2.42 9.44
C PHE A 15 -1.74 2.14 9.17
N SER A 16 -1.36 0.86 9.15
CA SER A 16 0.02 0.42 8.87
C SER A 16 0.43 0.74 7.44
N LEU A 17 -0.46 0.52 6.46
CA LEU A 17 -0.24 0.86 5.06
C LEU A 17 -0.03 2.37 4.89
N ILE A 18 -0.88 3.21 5.48
CA ILE A 18 -0.76 4.67 5.39
C ILE A 18 0.54 5.15 6.03
N ILE A 19 0.88 4.65 7.22
CA ILE A 19 2.14 5.01 7.90
C ILE A 19 3.35 4.57 7.09
N LEU A 20 3.36 3.35 6.57
CA LEU A 20 4.44 2.86 5.72
C LEU A 20 4.62 3.76 4.50
N SER A 21 3.52 4.06 3.81
CA SER A 21 3.50 4.95 2.64
C SER A 21 4.09 6.32 2.99
N PHE A 22 3.63 6.93 4.08
CA PHE A 22 4.06 8.27 4.47
C PHE A 22 5.53 8.28 4.89
N THR A 23 5.97 7.24 5.58
CA THR A 23 7.35 7.14 6.07
C THR A 23 8.33 6.92 4.92
N MET A 24 7.94 6.16 3.88
CA MET A 24 8.73 5.99 2.66
C MET A 24 8.99 7.32 1.93
N PHE A 25 8.02 8.25 1.96
CA PHE A 25 8.15 9.57 1.32
C PHE A 25 8.46 10.70 2.31
N LYS A 26 8.95 10.36 3.52
CA LYS A 26 9.30 11.33 4.59
C LYS A 26 8.19 12.34 4.93
N ILE A 27 6.93 11.94 4.75
CA ILE A 27 5.76 12.78 5.03
C ILE A 27 5.66 13.04 6.53
N GLU A 28 5.52 14.31 6.90
CA GLU A 28 5.40 14.72 8.30
C GLU A 28 4.12 14.19 8.94
N ILE A 29 4.22 13.04 9.61
CA ILE A 29 3.10 12.36 10.26
C ILE A 29 2.49 13.22 11.38
N ARG A 30 3.28 14.09 12.04
CA ARG A 30 2.86 14.88 13.21
C ARG A 30 1.68 15.81 12.92
N GLY A 31 1.62 16.41 11.74
CA GLY A 31 0.53 17.30 11.34
C GLY A 31 -0.78 16.57 11.00
N PHE A 32 -0.71 15.27 10.71
CA PHE A 32 -1.81 14.52 10.11
C PHE A 32 -2.30 13.34 10.96
N ARG A 33 -1.86 13.20 12.22
CA ARG A 33 -2.23 12.04 13.08
C ARG A 33 -3.73 11.79 13.16
N GLY A 34 -4.53 12.84 13.39
CA GLY A 34 -5.99 12.74 13.44
C GLY A 34 -6.60 12.32 12.10
N GLN A 35 -6.05 12.84 11.00
CA GLN A 35 -6.49 12.48 9.66
C GLN A 35 -6.16 11.02 9.35
N ILE A 36 -4.95 10.54 9.64
CA ILE A 36 -4.55 9.14 9.40
C ILE A 36 -5.47 8.17 10.14
N VAL A 37 -5.76 8.43 11.42
CA VAL A 37 -6.68 7.60 12.20
C VAL A 37 -8.07 7.61 11.59
N PHE A 38 -8.59 8.79 11.22
CA PHE A 38 -9.90 8.91 10.58
C PHE A 38 -9.97 8.21 9.22
N THR A 39 -8.95 8.34 8.37
CA THR A 39 -8.87 7.65 7.07
C THR A 39 -8.83 6.14 7.28
N SER A 40 -8.01 5.65 8.21
CA SER A 40 -7.90 4.21 8.49
C SER A 40 -9.21 3.60 8.97
N PHE A 41 -9.96 4.35 9.79
CA PHE A 41 -11.30 3.95 10.23
C PHE A 41 -12.29 3.91 9.06
N LEU A 42 -12.33 4.94 8.21
CA LEU A 42 -13.22 4.97 7.04
C LEU A 42 -12.89 3.88 6.03
N LEU A 43 -11.62 3.63 5.75
CA LEU A 43 -11.16 2.54 4.88
C LEU A 43 -11.54 1.18 5.45
N SER A 44 -11.42 1.00 6.76
CA SER A 44 -11.86 -0.22 7.43
C SER A 44 -13.37 -0.41 7.33
N LEU A 45 -14.17 0.64 7.52
CA LEU A 45 -15.63 0.59 7.38
C LEU A 45 -16.02 0.24 5.94
N LEU A 46 -15.35 0.85 4.97
CA LEU A 46 -15.60 0.58 3.55
C LEU A 46 -15.20 -0.84 3.16
N SER A 47 -14.07 -1.34 3.67
CA SER A 47 -13.66 -2.73 3.52
C SER A 47 -14.72 -3.69 4.07
N TYR A 48 -15.24 -3.42 5.27
CA TYR A 48 -16.32 -4.22 5.87
C TYR A 48 -17.60 -4.21 5.02
N ILE A 49 -18.01 -3.06 4.51
CA ILE A 49 -19.21 -2.96 3.65
C ILE A 49 -19.02 -3.77 2.36
N LEU A 50 -17.85 -3.64 1.71
CA LEU A 50 -17.61 -4.34 0.44
C LEU A 50 -17.45 -5.84 0.60
N ILE A 51 -16.74 -6.30 1.64
CA ILE A 51 -16.39 -7.71 1.83
C ILE A 51 -17.49 -8.45 2.58
N VAL A 52 -17.99 -7.90 3.69
CA VAL A 52 -18.93 -8.62 4.58
C VAL A 52 -20.37 -8.32 4.21
N ALA A 53 -20.71 -7.05 3.98
CA ALA A 53 -22.12 -6.68 3.75
C ALA A 53 -22.58 -6.93 2.31
N LEU A 54 -21.67 -6.83 1.33
CA LEU A 54 -21.99 -6.96 -0.09
C LEU A 54 -21.41 -8.24 -0.73
N ASP A 55 -20.56 -9.01 -0.04
CA ASP A 55 -19.88 -10.21 -0.55
C ASP A 55 -19.12 -9.98 -1.88
N LEU A 56 -18.66 -8.74 -2.09
CA LEU A 56 -18.00 -8.28 -3.31
C LEU A 56 -16.48 -8.35 -3.17
N VAL A 57 -15.95 -9.46 -2.65
CA VAL A 57 -14.52 -9.62 -2.34
C VAL A 57 -13.62 -9.32 -3.55
N GLY A 58 -13.99 -9.78 -4.74
CA GLY A 58 -13.23 -9.52 -5.98
C GLY A 58 -13.25 -8.05 -6.42
N TYR A 59 -14.35 -7.34 -6.18
CA TYR A 59 -14.46 -5.91 -6.50
C TYR A 59 -13.84 -5.02 -5.42
N ALA A 60 -13.81 -5.49 -4.17
CA ALA A 60 -13.20 -4.76 -3.07
C ALA A 60 -11.75 -4.40 -3.40
N THR A 61 -10.97 -5.35 -3.93
CA THR A 61 -9.57 -5.07 -4.25
C THR A 61 -9.35 -4.23 -5.50
N PHE A 62 -10.36 -4.10 -6.37
CA PHE A 62 -10.34 -3.14 -7.47
C PHE A 62 -10.76 -1.73 -7.03
N LEU A 63 -11.70 -1.62 -6.10
CA LEU A 63 -12.25 -0.36 -5.62
C LEU A 63 -11.38 0.29 -4.54
N GLN A 64 -10.71 -0.49 -3.70
CA GLN A 64 -9.90 0.02 -2.58
C GLN A 64 -8.75 0.93 -3.01
N PRO A 65 -7.91 0.61 -4.03
CA PRO A 65 -6.80 1.50 -4.40
C PRO A 65 -7.27 2.88 -4.91
N PRO A 66 -8.24 2.99 -5.83
CA PRO A 66 -8.82 4.29 -6.21
C PRO A 66 -9.34 5.11 -5.03
N ILE A 67 -9.92 4.45 -4.02
CA ILE A 67 -10.43 5.11 -2.82
C ILE A 67 -9.27 5.65 -1.96
N VAL A 68 -8.22 4.87 -1.74
CA VAL A 68 -7.00 5.34 -1.03
C VAL A 68 -6.36 6.51 -1.79
N PHE A 69 -6.33 6.44 -3.12
CA PHE A 69 -5.86 7.55 -3.96
C PHE A 69 -6.66 8.84 -3.72
N ILE A 70 -7.99 8.76 -3.67
CA ILE A 70 -8.86 9.91 -3.38
C ILE A 70 -8.57 10.47 -1.99
N PHE A 71 -8.36 9.61 -0.98
CA PHE A 71 -7.98 10.07 0.36
C PHE A 71 -6.64 10.80 0.36
N TYR A 72 -5.62 10.27 -0.30
CA TYR A 72 -4.32 10.95 -0.41
C TYR A 72 -4.43 12.28 -1.15
N TRP A 73 -5.24 12.35 -2.19
CA TRP A 73 -5.45 13.57 -2.95
C TRP A 73 -6.24 14.64 -2.17
N GLN A 74 -7.41 14.28 -1.64
CA GLN A 74 -8.35 15.24 -1.06
C GLN A 74 -8.09 15.51 0.43
N MET A 75 -7.84 14.45 1.20
CA MET A 75 -7.74 14.55 2.66
C MET A 75 -6.37 15.05 3.09
N PHE A 76 -5.31 14.51 2.50
CA PHE A 76 -3.92 14.90 2.78
C PHE A 76 -3.41 16.03 1.89
N ARG A 77 -4.26 16.54 0.97
CA ARG A 77 -3.95 17.65 0.04
C ARG A 77 -2.69 17.43 -0.79
N ILE A 78 -2.38 16.18 -1.10
CA ILE A 78 -1.23 15.81 -1.92
C ILE A 78 -1.63 15.98 -3.40
N PRO A 79 -0.81 16.60 -4.26
CA PRO A 79 -1.14 16.71 -5.68
C PRO A 79 -1.40 15.33 -6.30
N ALA A 80 -2.41 15.22 -7.17
CA ALA A 80 -2.88 13.94 -7.71
C ALA A 80 -1.76 13.03 -8.24
N PHE A 81 -0.76 13.60 -8.91
CA PHE A 81 0.42 12.85 -9.38
C PHE A 81 1.18 12.15 -8.24
N TYR A 82 1.50 12.88 -7.18
CA TYR A 82 2.22 12.34 -6.03
C TYR A 82 1.34 11.42 -5.18
N ALA A 83 0.03 11.70 -5.08
CA ALA A 83 -0.92 10.82 -4.42
C ALA A 83 -0.95 9.42 -5.06
N GLY A 84 -0.94 9.34 -6.40
CA GLY A 84 -0.87 8.08 -7.14
C GLY A 84 0.44 7.32 -6.92
N LEU A 85 1.55 8.06 -6.91
CA LEU A 85 2.88 7.50 -6.68
C LEU A 85 2.99 6.93 -5.25
N ILE A 86 2.57 7.68 -4.24
CA ILE A 86 2.58 7.25 -2.83
C ILE A 86 1.66 6.06 -2.63
N MET A 87 0.45 6.10 -3.17
CA MET A 87 -0.51 5.00 -3.11
C MET A 87 0.09 3.73 -3.72
N THR A 88 0.61 3.81 -4.94
CA THR A 88 1.14 2.65 -5.65
C THR A 88 2.36 2.05 -4.94
N ASN A 89 3.29 2.88 -4.47
CA ASN A 89 4.45 2.41 -3.72
C ASN A 89 4.06 1.79 -2.38
N GLY A 90 3.14 2.43 -1.65
CA GLY A 90 2.62 1.93 -0.38
C GLY A 90 1.95 0.57 -0.54
N TYR A 91 1.06 0.44 -1.52
CA TYR A 91 0.39 -0.82 -1.84
C TYR A 91 1.35 -1.92 -2.28
N LEU A 92 2.29 -1.63 -3.19
CA LEU A 92 3.26 -2.63 -3.64
C LEU A 92 4.16 -3.09 -2.49
N ALA A 93 4.63 -2.15 -1.67
CA ALA A 93 5.43 -2.47 -0.48
C ALA A 93 4.63 -3.33 0.50
N TYR A 94 3.37 -2.99 0.74
CA TYR A 94 2.50 -3.75 1.62
C TYR A 94 2.24 -5.15 1.07
N ILE A 95 1.86 -5.31 -0.20
CA ILE A 95 1.65 -6.62 -0.84
C ILE A 95 2.92 -7.47 -0.84
N PHE A 96 4.09 -6.85 -1.00
CA PHE A 96 5.37 -7.53 -0.90
C PHE A 96 5.60 -8.08 0.51
N LEU A 97 5.35 -7.28 1.56
CA LEU A 97 5.41 -7.74 2.95
C LEU A 97 4.39 -8.84 3.23
N THR A 98 3.16 -8.70 2.75
CA THR A 98 2.11 -9.72 2.84
C THR A 98 2.56 -11.01 2.17
N SER A 99 3.17 -10.93 0.99
CA SER A 99 3.65 -12.10 0.26
C SER A 99 4.78 -12.82 1.00
N ILE A 100 5.70 -12.07 1.62
CA ILE A 100 6.76 -12.63 2.47
C ILE A 100 6.15 -13.31 3.70
N SER A 101 5.19 -12.68 4.38
CA SER A 101 4.55 -13.28 5.56
C SER A 101 3.82 -14.58 5.19
N TYR A 102 3.15 -14.62 4.04
CA TYR A 102 2.53 -15.83 3.51
C TYR A 102 3.54 -16.96 3.24
N ILE A 103 4.70 -16.68 2.61
CA ILE A 103 5.74 -17.70 2.38
C ILE A 103 6.30 -18.23 3.70
N VAL A 104 6.61 -17.35 4.64
CA VAL A 104 7.17 -17.73 5.94
C VAL A 104 6.18 -18.63 6.70
N LEU A 105 4.89 -18.29 6.68
CA LEU A 105 3.85 -19.13 7.28
C LEU A 105 3.72 -20.48 6.58
N GLN A 106 3.75 -20.52 5.25
CA GLN A 106 3.68 -21.77 4.48
C GLN A 106 4.86 -22.71 4.80
N GLN A 107 6.05 -22.16 5.07
CA GLN A 107 7.23 -22.93 5.46
C GLN A 107 7.19 -23.41 6.92
N LEU A 108 6.56 -22.65 7.82
CA LEU A 108 6.46 -22.98 9.25
C LEU A 108 5.34 -23.99 9.56
N GLY A 109 4.42 -24.23 8.62
CA GLY A 109 3.44 -25.31 8.69
C GLY A 109 2.52 -25.29 7.47
N SER A 110 2.14 -26.48 7.00
CA SER A 110 1.27 -26.71 5.82
C SER A 110 -0.19 -26.25 6.02
N ILE A 111 -0.39 -25.04 6.53
CA ILE A 111 -1.70 -24.45 6.76
C ILE A 111 -2.04 -23.66 5.50
N LEU A 112 -2.89 -24.25 4.65
CA LEU A 112 -3.56 -23.53 3.59
C LEU A 112 -4.31 -22.36 4.23
N VAL A 113 -3.84 -21.13 4.00
CA VAL A 113 -4.53 -19.93 4.47
C VAL A 113 -5.77 -19.76 3.60
N VAL A 114 -6.89 -20.28 4.10
CA VAL A 114 -8.20 -20.07 3.49
C VAL A 114 -8.71 -18.68 3.91
N PRO A 115 -9.27 -17.88 2.97
CA PRO A 115 -9.93 -16.62 3.30
C PRO A 115 -10.95 -16.82 4.44
N ASP A 116 -11.09 -15.81 5.31
CA ASP A 116 -12.07 -15.79 6.41
C ASP A 116 -11.84 -16.77 7.58
N THR A 117 -10.65 -17.35 7.68
CA THR A 117 -10.24 -18.14 8.85
C THR A 117 -9.51 -17.30 9.88
N THR A 118 -9.54 -17.72 11.16
CA THR A 118 -8.77 -17.11 12.27
C THR A 118 -7.27 -16.95 11.93
N ILE A 119 -6.74 -17.85 11.10
CA ILE A 119 -5.35 -17.83 10.61
C ILE A 119 -5.11 -16.65 9.65
N SER A 120 -6.10 -16.26 8.84
CA SER A 120 -6.02 -15.09 7.95
C SER A 120 -5.95 -13.78 8.75
N PHE A 121 -6.78 -13.64 9.79
CA PHE A 121 -6.72 -12.46 10.68
C PHE A 121 -5.40 -12.38 11.47
N ALA A 122 -4.88 -13.53 11.91
CA ALA A 122 -3.56 -13.59 12.54
C ALA A 122 -2.45 -13.18 11.56
N ASN A 123 -2.50 -13.64 10.31
CA ASN A 123 -1.52 -13.26 9.29
C ASN A 123 -1.60 -11.78 8.93
N GLN A 124 -2.80 -11.22 8.78
CA GLN A 124 -3.01 -9.78 8.57
C GLN A 124 -2.41 -8.95 9.72
N SER A 125 -2.65 -9.37 10.96
CA SER A 125 -2.09 -8.71 12.14
C SER A 125 -0.56 -8.74 12.18
N VAL A 126 0.04 -9.91 11.90
CA VAL A 126 1.50 -10.05 11.82
C VAL A 126 2.07 -9.18 10.71
N THR A 127 1.42 -9.16 9.55
CA THR A 127 1.86 -8.37 8.40
C THR A 127 1.80 -6.88 8.70
N ALA A 128 0.72 -6.41 9.32
CA ALA A 128 0.57 -5.03 9.72
C ALA A 128 1.60 -4.61 10.78
N LEU A 129 1.90 -5.49 11.76
CA LEU A 129 2.99 -5.26 12.72
C LEU A 129 4.37 -5.19 12.03
N VAL A 130 4.66 -6.11 11.09
CA VAL A 130 5.89 -6.08 10.31
C VAL A 130 5.97 -4.79 9.49
N ALA A 131 4.88 -4.35 8.86
CA ALA A 131 4.82 -3.10 8.13
C ALA A 131 5.10 -1.89 9.02
N LEU A 132 4.57 -1.85 10.25
CA LEU A 132 4.89 -0.81 11.23
C LEU A 132 6.36 -0.86 11.68
N LEU A 133 6.93 -2.04 11.88
CA LEU A 133 8.35 -2.20 12.21
C LEU A 133 9.26 -1.72 11.07
N VAL A 134 8.92 -2.07 9.83
CA VAL A 134 9.62 -1.60 8.63
C VAL A 134 9.50 -0.09 8.50
N ALA A 135 8.30 0.48 8.69
CA ALA A 135 8.11 1.92 8.71
C ALA A 135 8.95 2.59 9.82
N TYR A 136 8.96 2.02 11.02
CA TYR A 136 9.79 2.53 12.11
C TYR A 136 11.29 2.46 11.79
N ALA A 137 11.76 1.37 11.18
CA ALA A 137 13.15 1.26 10.71
C ALA A 137 13.46 2.34 9.67
N ILE A 138 12.60 2.52 8.67
CA ILE A 138 12.75 3.57 7.66
C ILE A 138 12.84 4.97 8.30
N TYR A 139 11.96 5.26 9.27
CA TYR A 139 11.98 6.51 10.02
C TYR A 139 13.28 6.69 10.81
N LYS A 140 13.72 5.65 11.52
CA LYS A 140 14.92 5.66 12.36
C LYS A 140 16.19 5.84 11.55
N TYR A 141 16.31 5.14 10.42
CA TYR A 141 17.45 5.25 9.50
C TYR A 141 17.34 6.44 8.53
N ARG A 142 16.23 7.18 8.56
CA ARG A 142 15.93 8.31 7.66
C ARG A 142 16.04 7.96 6.16
N ILE A 143 15.78 6.69 5.81
CA ILE A 143 15.88 6.15 4.43
C ILE A 143 14.54 6.36 3.73
N GLY A 144 14.23 7.59 3.35
CA GLY A 144 13.01 7.90 2.61
C GLY A 144 13.24 9.01 1.60
N TYR A 145 12.31 9.14 0.68
CA TYR A 145 12.39 10.05 -0.45
C TYR A 145 11.90 11.44 -0.08
N THR A 146 12.65 12.49 -0.41
CA THR A 146 12.30 13.88 -0.13
C THR A 146 11.70 14.62 -1.33
N PHE A 147 11.77 14.05 -2.53
CA PHE A 147 11.30 14.70 -3.77
C PHE A 147 9.78 15.00 -3.82
N VAL A 148 8.98 14.56 -2.85
CA VAL A 148 7.53 14.82 -2.84
C VAL A 148 7.23 16.18 -2.21
N PRO A 149 6.78 17.18 -2.97
CA PRO A 149 6.45 18.48 -2.44
C PRO A 149 5.17 18.43 -1.59
N TYR A 150 5.26 19.01 -0.39
CA TYR A 150 4.14 19.15 0.56
C TYR A 150 3.16 20.29 0.23
N TYR A 151 3.44 21.06 -0.82
CA TYR A 151 2.68 22.28 -1.13
C TYR A 151 1.63 22.03 -2.22
N PRO A 152 0.37 22.45 -2.00
CA PRO A 152 -0.73 22.27 -2.96
C PRO A 152 -0.51 22.98 -4.31
N ASN A 153 0.43 23.94 -4.37
CA ASN A 153 0.78 24.72 -5.56
C ASN A 153 2.17 24.40 -6.12
N SER A 154 2.73 23.21 -5.87
CA SER A 154 3.93 22.82 -6.62
C SER A 154 3.56 22.60 -8.08
N ASN A 155 3.89 23.56 -8.95
CA ASN A 155 3.74 23.37 -10.39
C ASN A 155 4.57 22.16 -10.81
N ILE A 156 3.90 21.08 -11.22
CA ILE A 156 4.54 19.90 -11.77
C ILE A 156 5.14 20.34 -13.11
N LYS A 157 6.43 20.62 -13.15
CA LYS A 157 7.15 20.69 -14.42
C LYS A 157 7.12 19.27 -14.99
N PHE A 158 6.50 19.09 -16.14
CA PHE A 158 6.53 17.83 -16.89
C PHE A 158 7.94 17.61 -17.47
N THR A 159 8.90 17.33 -16.60
CA THR A 159 10.24 16.90 -16.97
C THR A 159 10.18 15.43 -17.42
N LYS A 160 11.08 15.01 -18.33
CA LYS A 160 11.15 13.61 -18.82
C LYS A 160 11.15 12.55 -17.71
N ILE A 161 11.67 12.91 -16.53
CA ILE A 161 11.72 12.05 -15.33
C ILE A 161 10.33 11.89 -14.70
N ASN A 162 9.55 12.97 -14.58
CA ASN A 162 8.19 12.92 -14.04
C ASN A 162 7.24 12.12 -14.96
N THR A 163 7.39 12.23 -16.27
CA THR A 163 6.60 11.42 -17.22
C THR A 163 6.94 9.93 -17.12
N ARG A 164 8.22 9.58 -16.92
CA ARG A 164 8.63 8.18 -16.69
C ARG A 164 8.06 7.64 -15.38
N LEU A 165 8.11 8.41 -14.29
CA LEU A 165 7.49 8.04 -13.02
C LEU A 165 5.98 7.83 -13.13
N LEU A 166 5.29 8.66 -13.92
CA LEU A 166 3.87 8.45 -14.22
C LEU A 166 3.66 7.09 -14.90
N LEU A 167 4.45 6.80 -15.92
CA LEU A 167 4.37 5.55 -16.69
C LEU A 167 4.63 4.33 -15.79
N PHE A 168 5.61 4.40 -14.89
CA PHE A 168 5.88 3.33 -13.91
C PHE A 168 4.80 3.21 -12.84
N THR A 169 4.16 4.32 -12.45
CA THR A 169 3.02 4.29 -11.53
C THR A 169 1.82 3.60 -12.18
N ILE A 170 1.54 3.90 -13.45
CA ILE A 170 0.52 3.20 -14.25
C ILE A 170 0.87 1.72 -14.41
N MET A 171 2.13 1.38 -14.71
CA MET A 171 2.58 -0.01 -14.79
C MET A 171 2.45 -0.73 -13.45
N GLY A 172 2.78 -0.07 -12.33
CA GLY A 172 2.60 -0.60 -10.98
C GLY A 172 1.13 -0.83 -10.63
N TYR A 173 0.25 0.08 -11.05
CA TYR A 173 -1.20 -0.07 -10.91
C TYR A 173 -1.76 -1.23 -11.76
N LEU A 174 -1.27 -1.37 -12.99
CA LEU A 174 -1.60 -2.51 -13.85
C LEU A 174 -1.14 -3.83 -13.22
N ALA A 175 0.08 -3.88 -12.67
CA ALA A 175 0.58 -5.05 -11.93
C ALA A 175 -0.28 -5.38 -10.70
N LEU A 176 -0.71 -4.35 -9.94
CA LEU A 176 -1.64 -4.46 -8.82
C LEU A 176 -3.02 -5.03 -9.23
N THR A 177 -3.52 -4.61 -10.38
CA THR A 177 -4.81 -5.06 -10.90
C THR A 177 -4.72 -6.49 -11.43
N SER A 178 -3.64 -6.82 -12.15
CA SER A 178 -3.34 -8.18 -12.62
C SER A 178 -3.11 -9.15 -11.46
N PHE A 179 -2.46 -8.70 -10.37
CA PHE A 179 -2.32 -9.46 -9.13
C PHE A 179 -3.69 -9.91 -8.60
N ASN A 180 -4.62 -8.97 -8.49
CA ASN A 180 -5.95 -9.25 -7.95
C ASN A 180 -6.77 -10.17 -8.83
N PHE A 181 -6.70 -9.99 -10.14
CA PHE A 181 -7.39 -10.85 -11.08
C PHE A 181 -6.84 -12.29 -11.05
N LEU A 182 -5.51 -12.45 -11.01
CA LEU A 182 -4.87 -13.77 -10.98
C LEU A 182 -5.00 -14.47 -9.62
N TYR A 183 -4.95 -13.72 -8.51
CA TYR A 183 -5.19 -14.26 -7.17
C TYR A 183 -6.59 -14.87 -7.07
N PHE A 184 -7.59 -14.23 -7.70
CA PHE A 184 -8.97 -14.72 -7.71
C PHE A 184 -9.19 -15.95 -8.62
N LEU A 185 -8.37 -16.12 -9.67
CA LEU A 185 -8.45 -17.25 -10.61
C LEU A 185 -7.80 -18.56 -10.11
N GLY A 186 -7.07 -18.52 -8.98
CA GLY A 186 -6.61 -19.72 -8.26
C GLY A 186 -5.09 -19.90 -8.17
N ASN A 187 -4.66 -20.55 -7.07
CA ASN A 187 -3.36 -21.13 -6.61
C ASN A 187 -1.99 -20.72 -7.23
N TYR A 188 -1.87 -19.65 -8.00
CA TYR A 188 -0.61 -19.19 -8.58
C TYR A 188 0.18 -18.22 -7.68
N THR A 189 -0.10 -18.22 -6.37
CA THR A 189 0.45 -17.27 -5.39
C THR A 189 1.97 -17.14 -5.48
N GLN A 190 2.69 -18.23 -5.80
CA GLN A 190 4.15 -18.25 -5.94
C GLN A 190 4.67 -17.61 -7.25
N PHE A 191 3.96 -17.79 -8.38
CA PHE A 191 4.36 -17.19 -9.66
C PHE A 191 4.10 -15.68 -9.71
N ILE A 192 3.21 -15.21 -8.85
CA ILE A 192 2.74 -13.82 -8.80
C ILE A 192 3.70 -12.89 -8.01
N ILE A 193 4.57 -13.44 -7.16
CA ILE A 193 5.55 -12.67 -6.38
C ILE A 193 6.63 -12.06 -7.29
N ILE A 194 6.98 -12.75 -8.36
CA ILE A 194 8.00 -12.30 -9.33
C ILE A 194 7.60 -10.97 -9.98
N PRO A 195 6.42 -10.82 -10.62
CA PRO A 195 6.04 -9.54 -11.23
C PRO A 195 5.87 -8.42 -10.19
N ILE A 196 5.35 -8.70 -8.99
CA ILE A 196 5.25 -7.67 -7.93
C ILE A 196 6.62 -7.19 -7.50
N THR A 197 7.55 -8.12 -7.23
CA THR A 197 8.90 -7.78 -6.79
C THR A 197 9.62 -7.00 -7.88
N VAL A 198 9.47 -7.38 -9.15
CA VAL A 198 10.03 -6.65 -10.29
C VAL A 198 9.42 -5.25 -10.41
N SER A 199 8.10 -5.11 -10.31
CA SER A 199 7.42 -3.80 -10.34
C SER A 199 7.85 -2.91 -9.18
N LEU A 200 7.99 -3.47 -7.97
CA LEU A 200 8.46 -2.76 -6.80
C LEU A 200 9.92 -2.32 -6.98
N VAL A 201 10.82 -3.21 -7.36
CA VAL A 201 12.24 -2.90 -7.58
C VAL A 201 12.42 -1.85 -8.66
N LEU A 202 11.68 -1.96 -9.77
CA LEU A 202 11.69 -0.95 -10.83
C LEU A 202 11.19 0.39 -10.32
N LEU A 203 10.07 0.43 -9.59
CA LEU A 203 9.56 1.66 -9.01
C LEU A 203 10.55 2.28 -8.03
N GLN A 204 11.10 1.51 -7.09
CA GLN A 204 12.11 2.00 -6.15
C GLN A 204 13.36 2.50 -6.87
N TYR A 205 13.83 1.81 -7.90
CA TYR A 205 14.98 2.25 -8.71
C TYR A 205 14.73 3.62 -9.37
N TRP A 206 13.54 3.85 -9.94
CA TRP A 206 13.21 5.12 -10.58
C TRP A 206 12.96 6.25 -9.59
N VAL A 207 12.38 5.91 -8.44
CA VAL A 207 12.15 6.82 -7.32
C VAL A 207 13.52 7.27 -6.74
N LEU A 208 14.47 6.35 -6.55
CA LEU A 208 15.87 6.67 -6.20
C LEU A 208 16.54 7.53 -7.26
N LYS A 209 16.41 7.16 -8.54
CA LYS A 209 17.03 7.91 -9.64
C LYS A 209 16.51 9.35 -9.75
N LYS A 210 15.24 9.58 -9.39
CA LYS A 210 14.71 10.94 -9.31
C LYS A 210 15.31 11.72 -8.15
N GLU A 211 15.43 11.12 -6.96
CA GLU A 211 16.07 11.77 -5.81
C GLU A 211 17.49 12.24 -6.17
N PHE A 212 18.32 11.38 -6.77
CA PHE A 212 19.67 11.74 -7.21
C PHE A 212 19.72 12.78 -8.35
N SER A 213 18.62 12.96 -9.09
CA SER A 213 18.55 13.94 -10.18
C SER A 213 18.03 15.30 -9.75
N ASP A 214 17.34 15.40 -8.61
CA ASP A 214 16.91 16.67 -8.00
C ASP A 214 18.01 17.28 -7.09
N ASP A 215 19.03 16.49 -6.71
CA ASP A 215 20.22 16.91 -5.94
C ASP A 215 21.34 17.57 -6.79
N HIS A 216 21.15 17.73 -8.11
CA HIS A 216 22.09 18.37 -9.04
C HIS A 216 21.43 19.52 -9.81
#